data_AF-A0A382FGE9-F1
#
_entry.id   AF-A0A382FGE9-F1
#
_cell.length_a   1.000
_cell.length_b   1.000
_cell.length_c   1.000
_cell.angle_alpha   90.00
_cell.angle_beta   90.00
_cell.angle_gamma   90.00
#
_symmetry.space_group_name_H-M   'P 1'
#
loop_
_entity.id
_entity.type
_entity.pdbx_description
1 polymer ?
#
loop_
_entity_poly.entity_id
_entity_poly.type
_entity_poly.pdbx_seq_one_letter_code
_entity_poly.pdbx_strand_id
1 'polypeptide(L)' 'MEGLEAVRKRPGMYIGTTGIEGVQHLIHEIVDNGVDEAMAGFATKITVILNEDGSVTVIDDGRGIPV' A
#
# COMPACT_ATOMS: atom_id res chain seq x y z
N MET A 1 15.60 10.22 -15.19
CA MET A 1 14.79 9.28 -14.40
C MET A 1 15.27 9.31 -12.97
N GLU A 2 14.89 10.35 -12.25
CA GLU A 2 15.16 10.46 -10.83
C GLU A 2 13.92 10.02 -10.06
N GLY A 3 14.11 9.16 -9.05
CA GLY A 3 13.06 8.71 -8.13
C GLY A 3 11.78 8.19 -8.81
N LEU A 4 10.65 8.83 -8.50
CA LEU A 4 9.31 8.43 -8.93
C LEU A 4 9.08 8.53 -10.45
N GLU A 5 9.91 9.28 -11.18
CA GLU A 5 9.79 9.40 -12.63
C GLU A 5 10.04 8.04 -13.33
N ALA A 6 10.99 7.25 -12.81
CA ALA A 6 11.28 5.91 -13.33
C ALA A 6 10.08 4.97 -13.14
N VAL A 7 9.49 5.00 -11.94
CA VAL A 7 8.32 4.19 -11.57
C VAL A 7 7.14 4.49 -12.49
N ARG A 8 6.84 5.77 -12.71
CA ARG A 8 5.74 6.20 -13.59
C ARG A 8 5.95 5.80 -15.05
N LYS A 9 7.19 5.82 -15.53
CA LYS A 9 7.47 5.47 -16.94
C LYS A 9 7.43 3.97 -17.20
N ARG A 10 7.78 3.15 -16.21
CA ARG A 10 7.85 1.68 -16.34
C ARG A 10 7.17 0.98 -15.15
N PRO A 11 5.85 1.18 -14.95
CA PRO A 11 5.15 0.68 -13.76
C PRO A 11 5.20 -0.85 -13.64
N GLY A 12 5.17 -1.59 -14.76
CA GLY A 12 5.25 -3.06 -14.75
C GLY A 12 6.55 -3.61 -14.13
N MET A 13 7.62 -2.82 -14.06
CA MET A 13 8.85 -3.21 -13.35
C MET A 13 8.68 -3.23 -11.82
N TYR A 14 7.70 -2.48 -11.30
CA TYR A 14 7.48 -2.28 -9.86
C TYR A 14 6.21 -2.98 -9.37
N ILE A 15 5.14 -2.99 -10.17
CA ILE A 15 3.83 -3.56 -9.81
C ILE A 15 3.41 -4.72 -10.74
N GLY A 16 4.33 -5.23 -11.57
CA GLY A 16 4.11 -6.34 -12.50
C GLY A 16 3.31 -5.97 -13.75
N THR A 17 2.13 -5.37 -13.57
CA THR A 17 1.18 -4.99 -14.63
C THR A 17 0.45 -3.69 -14.32
N THR A 18 -0.24 -3.14 -15.30
CA THR A 18 -1.17 -1.99 -15.11
C THR A 18 -2.64 -2.41 -15.22
N GLY A 19 -2.90 -3.73 -15.27
CA GLY A 19 -4.22 -4.31 -15.16
C GLY A 19 -4.71 -4.45 -13.71
N ILE A 20 -5.76 -5.24 -13.52
CA ILE A 20 -6.41 -5.42 -12.21
C ILE A 20 -5.44 -5.97 -11.15
N GLU A 21 -4.52 -6.86 -11.51
CA GLU A 21 -3.55 -7.40 -10.55
C GLU A 21 -2.60 -6.31 -10.05
N GLY A 22 -2.23 -5.36 -10.89
CA GLY A 22 -1.38 -4.22 -10.51
C GLY A 22 -2.08 -3.26 -9.57
N VAL A 23 -3.40 -3.06 -9.73
CA VAL A 23 -4.21 -2.27 -8.79
C VAL A 23 -4.29 -2.97 -7.43
N GLN A 24 -4.53 -4.28 -7.41
CA GLN A 24 -4.52 -5.07 -6.17
C GLN A 24 -3.14 -5.04 -5.49
N HIS A 25 -2.05 -5.10 -6.26
CA HIS A 25 -0.69 -4.95 -5.76
C HIS A 25 -0.52 -3.65 -4.97
N LEU A 26 -0.98 -2.51 -5.51
CA LEU A 26 -0.89 -1.22 -4.81
C LEU A 26 -1.62 -1.23 -3.46
N ILE A 27 -2.75 -1.93 -3.36
CA ILE A 27 -3.50 -2.05 -2.10
C ILE A 27 -2.73 -2.94 -1.12
N HIS A 28 -2.21 -4.08 -1.59
CA HIS A 28 -1.42 -5.00 -0.76
C HIS A 28 -0.21 -4.31 -0.15
N GLU A 29 0.54 -3.51 -0.92
CA GLU A 29 1.72 -2.79 -0.40
C GLU A 29 1.39 -1.88 0.80
N ILE A 30 0.21 -1.26 0.82
CA ILE A 30 -0.20 -0.43 1.96
C ILE A 30 -0.66 -1.29 3.14
N VAL A 31 -1.38 -2.39 2.88
CA VAL A 31 -1.79 -3.34 3.93
C VAL A 31 -0.58 -4.01 4.57
N ASP A 32 0.41 -4.40 3.77
CA ASP A 32 1.61 -5.10 4.22
C ASP A 32 2.43 -4.25 5.20
N ASN A 33 2.52 -2.93 5.00
CA ASN A 33 3.13 -2.02 5.98
C ASN A 33 2.43 -2.09 7.36
N GLY A 34 1.10 -2.23 7.38
CA GLY A 34 0.35 -2.42 8.62
C GLY A 34 0.55 -3.83 9.21
N VAL A 35 0.67 -4.85 8.36
CA VAL A 35 0.99 -6.22 8.78
C VAL A 35 2.37 -6.30 9.40
N ASP A 36 3.35 -5.56 8.88
CA ASP A 36 4.69 -5.46 9.45
C ASP A 36 4.66 -4.87 10.87
N GLU A 37 3.85 -3.83 11.12
CA GLU A 37 3.62 -3.30 12.48
C GLU A 37 2.96 -4.35 13.39
N ALA A 38 2.03 -5.14 12.86
CA ALA A 38 1.37 -6.21 13.62
C ALA A 38 2.35 -7.36 13.95
N MET A 39 3.18 -7.76 12.99
CA MET A 39 4.23 -8.76 13.16
C MET A 39 5.30 -8.31 14.16
N ALA A 40 5.56 -7.01 14.22
CA ALA A 40 6.44 -6.39 15.23
C ALA A 40 5.76 -6.22 16.60
N GLY A 41 4.47 -6.54 16.73
CA GLY A 41 3.70 -6.50 17.97
C GLY A 41 3.17 -5.10 18.34
N PHE A 42 3.13 -4.18 17.39
CA PHE A 42 2.69 -2.79 17.61
C PHE A 42 1.29 -2.50 17.09
N ALA A 43 0.81 -3.24 16.08
CA ALA A 43 -0.57 -3.15 15.61
C ALA A 43 -1.37 -4.41 15.99
N THR A 44 -2.65 -4.24 16.27
CA THR A 44 -3.61 -5.34 16.52
C THR A 44 -4.78 -5.33 15.55
N LYS A 45 -4.99 -4.22 14.84
CA LYS A 45 -6.09 -4.04 13.92
C LYS A 45 -5.66 -3.25 12.69
N ILE A 46 -5.92 -3.82 11.52
CA ILE A 46 -5.79 -3.15 10.24
C ILE A 46 -7.19 -3.07 9.62
N THR A 47 -7.63 -1.87 9.26
CA THR A 47 -8.93 -1.60 8.65
C THR A 47 -8.73 -1.18 7.20
N VAL A 48 -9.39 -1.88 6.28
CA VAL A 48 -9.42 -1.54 4.86
C VAL A 48 -10.82 -1.06 4.50
N ILE A 49 -10.91 0.13 3.88
CA ILE A 49 -12.17 0.76 3.48
C ILE A 49 -12.11 0.98 1.97
N LEU A 50 -13.08 0.42 1.26
CA LEU A 50 -13.34 0.74 -0.15
C LEU A 50 -14.34 1.88 -0.19
N ASN A 51 -13.89 3.06 -0.61
CA ASN A 51 -14.72 4.27 -0.62
C ASN A 51 -15.61 4.31 -1.87
N GLU A 52 -16.73 5.03 -1.80
CA GLU A 52 -17.69 5.13 -2.91
C GLU A 52 -17.11 5.82 -4.16
N ASP A 53 -16.06 6.64 -3.99
CA ASP A 53 -15.36 7.33 -5.09
C ASP A 53 -14.31 6.45 -5.80
N GLY A 54 -14.17 5.19 -5.37
CA GLY A 54 -13.19 4.24 -5.92
C GLY A 54 -11.80 4.32 -5.28
N SER A 55 -11.59 5.17 -4.26
CA SER A 55 -10.36 5.16 -3.47
C SER A 55 -10.36 4.06 -2.40
N VAL A 56 -9.17 3.74 -1.88
CA VAL A 56 -8.99 2.76 -0.81
C VAL A 56 -8.25 3.42 0.35
N THR A 57 -8.79 3.27 1.56
CA THR A 57 -8.15 3.73 2.79
C THR A 57 -7.71 2.53 3.60
N VAL A 58 -6.46 2.53 4.07
CA VAL A 58 -5.90 1.54 4.99
C VAL A 58 -5.50 2.27 6.27
N ILE A 59 -5.95 1.76 7.41
CA ILE A 59 -5.68 2.33 8.74
C ILE A 59 -5.19 1.21 9.65
N ASP A 60 -4.00 1.35 10.22
CA ASP A 60 -3.50 0.51 11.31
C ASP A 60 -3.48 1.29 12.64
N ASP A 61 -3.39 0.55 13.74
CA ASP A 61 -3.21 1.08 15.10
C ASP A 61 -1.76 0.94 15.60
N GLY A 62 -0.79 0.86 14.67
CA GLY A 62 0.64 0.73 14.95
C GLY A 62 1.28 2.02 15.45
N ARG A 63 2.61 2.08 15.42
CA ARG A 63 3.38 3.23 15.95
C ARG A 63 3.22 4.50 15.11
N GLY A 64 2.77 4.36 13.87
CA GLY A 64 2.75 5.40 12.87
C GLY A 64 4.13 5.66 12.25
N ILE A 65 4.12 6.30 11.07
CA ILE A 65 5.33 6.69 10.35
C ILE A 65 5.97 7.90 11.08
N PRO A 66 7.29 7.90 11.32
CA PRO A 66 7.99 9.05 11.92
C PRO A 66 7.77 10.36 11.16
N VAL A 67 7.60 11.46 11.90
CA VAL A 67 7.37 12.83 11.39
C VAL A 67 8.47 13.80 11.80
#